data_AF-A0A7R9DGL8-F1
#
_entry.id   AF-A0A7R9DGL8-F1
#
_cell.length_a   1.000
_cell.length_b   1.000
_cell.length_c   1.000
_cell.angle_alpha   90.00
_cell.angle_beta   90.00
_cell.angle_gamma   90.00
#
_symmetry.space_group_name_H-M   'P 1'
#
loop_
_entity.id
_entity.type
_entity.pdbx_description
1 polymer ?
#
loop_
_entity_poly.entity_id
_entity_poly.type
_entity_poly.pdbx_seq_one_letter_code
_entity_poly.pdbx_strand_id
1 'polypeptide(L)'
;MEKKLPTDFTYKGLTAPWMQISIFRLLRHSKSPDPIIGQLLQETLVACKEKLSESMNAALVCECVETLLQHNSGTLQVLNQAMPLVLQLLHHSNTNIKYAGLCLLEVLLSHYKLPLSVEQQSDIMSSLQHPDHSFRVKTLELLCSTATCSSAHIISSQVGCAYKRFNIQ
;
A
#
# COMPACT_ATOMS: atom_id res chain seq x y z
N MET A 1 4.28 16.58 -32.22
CA MET A 1 3.01 17.05 -31.63
C MET A 1 2.73 16.19 -30.40
N GLU A 2 2.93 16.74 -29.19
CA GLU A 2 2.44 16.09 -27.97
C GLU A 2 0.91 16.05 -28.03
N LYS A 3 0.34 14.89 -28.32
CA LYS A 3 -1.11 14.69 -28.26
C LYS A 3 -1.50 14.57 -26.78
N LYS A 4 -1.62 15.70 -26.10
CA LYS A 4 -2.21 15.76 -24.75
C LYS A 4 -3.69 15.44 -24.86
N LEU A 5 -4.19 14.62 -23.93
CA LEU A 5 -5.61 14.33 -23.84
C LEU A 5 -6.41 15.63 -23.61
N PRO A 6 -7.69 15.67 -24.05
CA PRO A 6 -8.57 16.79 -23.75
C PRO A 6 -8.62 17.09 -22.25
N THR A 7 -8.81 18.37 -21.91
CA THR A 7 -8.84 18.85 -20.52
C THR A 7 -9.93 18.20 -19.67
N ASP A 8 -10.99 17.71 -20.30
CA ASP A 8 -12.10 17.02 -19.62
C ASP A 8 -11.67 15.71 -18.96
N PHE A 9 -10.54 15.15 -19.37
CA PHE A 9 -9.94 13.98 -18.73
C PHE A 9 -9.03 14.35 -17.56
N THR A 10 -8.80 15.64 -17.30
CA THR A 10 -7.94 16.08 -16.20
C THR A 10 -8.74 16.19 -14.91
N TYR A 11 -8.24 15.59 -13.84
CA TYR A 11 -8.82 15.68 -12.51
C TYR A 11 -7.76 16.15 -11.51
N LYS A 12 -7.96 17.30 -10.89
CA LYS A 12 -7.04 17.90 -9.90
C LYS A 12 -5.57 17.96 -10.38
N GLY A 13 -5.38 18.20 -11.67
CA GLY A 13 -4.05 18.28 -12.29
C GLY A 13 -3.45 16.92 -12.70
N LEU A 14 -4.13 15.81 -12.46
CA LEU A 14 -3.79 14.49 -13.01
C LEU A 14 -4.52 14.24 -14.32
N THR A 15 -3.79 13.80 -15.33
CA THR A 15 -4.37 13.45 -16.63
C THR A 15 -4.95 12.04 -16.60
N ALA A 16 -6.26 11.92 -16.79
CA ALA A 16 -6.99 10.67 -16.94
C ALA A 16 -6.76 9.61 -15.84
N PRO A 17 -6.84 9.96 -14.54
CA PRO A 17 -6.39 9.05 -13.47
C PRO A 17 -7.16 7.73 -13.41
N TRP A 18 -8.47 7.73 -13.67
CA TRP A 18 -9.26 6.49 -13.71
C TRP A 18 -8.84 5.56 -14.86
N MET A 19 -8.46 6.14 -16.01
CA MET A 19 -7.92 5.34 -17.12
C MET A 19 -6.54 4.80 -16.76
N GLN A 20 -5.68 5.60 -16.12
CA GLN A 20 -4.37 5.14 -15.64
C GLN A 20 -4.52 3.94 -14.69
N ILE A 21 -5.39 4.04 -13.68
CA ILE A 21 -5.71 2.93 -12.75
C ILE A 21 -6.19 1.69 -13.52
N SER A 22 -7.11 1.86 -14.47
CA SER A 22 -7.65 0.76 -15.26
C SER A 22 -6.56 0.08 -16.10
N ILE A 23 -5.67 0.87 -16.70
CA ILE A 23 -4.52 0.38 -17.47
C ILE A 23 -3.56 -0.38 -16.56
N PHE A 24 -3.22 0.13 -15.38
CA PHE A 24 -2.31 -0.56 -14.46
C PHE A 24 -2.86 -1.91 -14.00
N ARG A 25 -4.16 -1.99 -13.68
CA ARG A 25 -4.84 -3.25 -13.36
C ARG A 25 -4.80 -4.24 -14.51
N LEU A 26 -5.00 -3.80 -15.76
CA LEU A 26 -4.87 -4.66 -16.93
C LEU A 26 -3.43 -5.14 -17.12
N LEU A 27 -2.47 -4.22 -17.02
CA LEU A 27 -1.05 -4.53 -17.15
C LEU A 27 -0.59 -5.55 -16.12
N ARG A 28 -1.10 -5.51 -14.89
CA ARG A 28 -0.78 -6.50 -13.84
C ARG A 28 -1.05 -7.94 -14.29
N HIS A 29 -2.06 -8.16 -15.13
CA HIS A 29 -2.41 -9.51 -15.62
C HIS A 29 -1.63 -9.91 -16.89
N SER A 30 -0.79 -9.02 -17.42
CA SER A 30 0.06 -9.33 -18.57
C SER A 30 1.21 -10.26 -18.17
N LYS A 31 1.47 -11.29 -18.97
CA LYS A 31 2.56 -12.27 -18.70
C LYS A 31 3.95 -11.78 -19.10
N SER A 32 4.02 -10.82 -20.02
CA SER A 32 5.26 -10.28 -20.58
C SER A 32 5.03 -8.81 -20.88
N PRO A 33 5.07 -7.94 -19.85
CA PRO A 33 5.06 -6.50 -20.11
C PRO A 33 6.35 -6.11 -20.84
N ASP A 34 6.24 -5.14 -21.73
CA ASP A 34 7.41 -4.46 -22.29
C ASP A 34 8.20 -3.81 -21.13
N PRO A 35 9.55 -3.88 -21.12
CA PRO A 35 10.39 -3.20 -20.13
C PRO A 35 10.04 -1.72 -19.90
N ILE A 36 9.53 -1.02 -20.92
CA ILE A 36 9.10 0.37 -20.83
C ILE A 36 7.99 0.58 -19.79
N ILE A 37 7.17 -0.44 -19.52
CA ILE A 37 6.09 -0.40 -18.53
C ILE A 37 6.65 -0.20 -17.13
N GLY A 38 7.76 -0.88 -16.80
CA GLY A 38 8.42 -0.72 -15.50
C GLY A 38 8.90 0.71 -15.29
N GLN A 39 9.50 1.31 -16.33
CA GLN A 39 9.94 2.71 -16.29
C GLN A 39 8.75 3.67 -16.09
N LEU A 40 7.69 3.52 -16.88
CA LEU A 40 6.49 4.36 -16.79
C LEU A 40 5.84 4.32 -15.40
N LEU A 41 5.78 3.13 -14.79
CA LEU A 41 5.24 2.96 -13.44
C LEU A 41 6.13 3.65 -12.39
N GLN A 42 7.45 3.58 -12.52
CA GLN A 42 8.38 4.28 -11.62
C GLN A 42 8.26 5.80 -11.77
N GLU A 43 8.18 6.32 -13.00
CA GLU A 43 7.93 7.75 -13.25
C GLU A 43 6.61 8.21 -12.64
N THR A 44 5.56 7.38 -12.73
CA THR A 44 4.26 7.66 -12.12
C THR A 44 4.35 7.73 -10.59
N LEU A 45 5.09 6.81 -9.95
CA LEU A 45 5.33 6.86 -8.50
C LEU A 45 6.02 8.17 -8.08
N VAL A 46 7.03 8.61 -8.82
CA VAL A 46 7.74 9.87 -8.56
C VAL A 46 6.79 11.06 -8.68
N ALA A 47 5.98 11.11 -9.73
CA ALA A 47 5.03 12.19 -9.96
C ALA A 47 3.94 12.27 -8.87
N CYS A 48 3.44 11.13 -8.40
CA CYS A 48 2.38 11.08 -7.39
C CYS A 48 2.89 11.34 -5.97
N LYS A 49 4.17 11.10 -5.69
CA LYS A 49 4.78 11.23 -4.36
C LYS A 49 4.58 12.61 -3.75
N GLU A 50 4.68 13.69 -4.54
CA GLU A 50 4.57 15.06 -4.03
C GLU A 50 3.16 15.42 -3.54
N LYS A 51 2.15 14.71 -4.04
CA LYS A 51 0.73 14.97 -3.76
C LYS A 51 0.03 13.77 -3.12
N LEU A 52 0.76 12.96 -2.38
CA LEU A 52 0.24 11.73 -1.76
C LEU A 52 -0.87 11.98 -0.72
N SER A 53 -1.03 13.22 -0.25
CA SER A 53 -2.16 13.66 0.56
C SER A 53 -3.50 13.66 -0.19
N GLU A 54 -3.47 13.66 -1.53
CA GLU A 54 -4.66 13.59 -2.36
C GLU A 54 -5.03 12.12 -2.62
N SER A 55 -6.29 11.76 -2.36
CA SER A 55 -6.77 10.38 -2.47
C SER A 55 -6.54 9.75 -3.85
N MET A 56 -6.55 10.55 -4.91
CA MET A 56 -6.32 10.05 -6.27
C MET A 56 -4.85 9.67 -6.50
N ASN A 57 -3.91 10.48 -6.01
CA ASN A 57 -2.48 10.17 -6.06
C ASN A 57 -2.17 8.93 -5.20
N ALA A 58 -2.77 8.84 -4.01
CA ALA A 58 -2.66 7.65 -3.18
C ALA A 58 -3.17 6.38 -3.90
N ALA A 59 -4.32 6.46 -4.57
CA ALA A 59 -4.86 5.34 -5.35
C ALA A 59 -3.93 4.94 -6.52
N LEU A 60 -3.39 5.92 -7.26
CA LEU A 60 -2.42 5.65 -8.33
C LEU A 60 -1.16 4.97 -7.79
N VAL A 61 -0.62 5.44 -6.66
CA VAL A 61 0.54 4.81 -6.02
C VAL A 61 0.25 3.36 -5.64
N CYS A 62 -0.90 3.08 -5.04
CA CYS A 62 -1.29 1.70 -4.71
C CYS A 62 -1.26 0.79 -5.94
N GLU A 63 -1.93 1.22 -7.01
CA GLU A 63 -2.03 0.44 -8.25
C GLU A 63 -0.67 0.30 -8.97
N CYS A 64 0.17 1.34 -8.93
CA CYS A 64 1.52 1.30 -9.48
C CYS A 64 2.42 0.31 -8.74
N VAL A 65 2.44 0.36 -7.40
CA VAL A 65 3.27 -0.53 -6.59
C VAL A 65 2.86 -1.98 -6.82
N GLU A 66 1.57 -2.31 -6.70
CA GLU A 66 1.09 -3.68 -6.93
C GLU A 66 1.44 -4.20 -8.33
N THR A 67 1.34 -3.34 -9.35
CA THR A 67 1.69 -3.70 -10.73
C THR A 67 3.21 -3.87 -10.91
N LEU A 68 4.02 -3.03 -10.26
CA LEU A 68 5.48 -3.17 -10.28
C LEU A 68 5.94 -4.47 -9.62
N LEU A 69 5.34 -4.85 -8.49
CA LEU A 69 5.66 -6.10 -7.79
C LEU A 69 5.39 -7.33 -8.65
N GLN A 70 4.29 -7.30 -9.40
CA GLN A 70 3.92 -8.40 -10.30
C GLN A 70 4.94 -8.62 -11.43
N HIS A 71 5.58 -7.54 -11.91
CA HIS A 71 6.46 -7.59 -13.08
C HIS A 71 7.96 -7.55 -12.78
N ASN A 72 8.35 -7.04 -11.61
CA ASN A 72 9.74 -6.91 -11.18
C ASN A 72 10.01 -7.76 -9.93
N SER A 73 9.54 -9.00 -9.96
CA SER A 73 9.71 -9.93 -8.84
C SER A 73 11.19 -10.11 -8.51
N GLY A 74 11.60 -9.63 -7.31
CA GLY A 74 12.95 -9.80 -6.78
C GLY A 74 13.89 -8.59 -6.83
N THR A 75 13.50 -7.45 -7.41
CA THR A 75 14.34 -6.25 -7.39
C THR A 75 14.12 -5.43 -6.12
N LEU A 76 15.18 -5.22 -5.31
CA LEU A 76 15.13 -4.36 -4.12
C LEU A 76 14.88 -2.87 -4.43
N GLN A 77 15.11 -2.45 -5.67
CA GLN A 77 14.84 -1.09 -6.13
C GLN A 77 13.36 -0.70 -5.96
N VAL A 78 12.44 -1.61 -6.33
CA VAL A 78 10.99 -1.36 -6.19
C VAL A 78 10.63 -1.26 -4.71
N LEU A 79 11.17 -2.14 -3.86
CA LEU A 79 10.98 -2.07 -2.41
C LEU A 79 11.45 -0.73 -1.84
N ASN A 80 12.66 -0.28 -2.20
CA ASN A 80 13.25 0.96 -1.70
C ASN A 80 12.47 2.21 -2.13
N GLN A 81 11.83 2.17 -3.30
CA GLN A 81 10.96 3.25 -3.80
C GLN A 81 9.57 3.20 -3.16
N ALA A 82 8.99 2.01 -3.01
CA ALA A 82 7.60 1.83 -2.56
C ALA A 82 7.45 1.92 -1.03
N MET A 83 8.38 1.36 -0.26
CA MET A 83 8.28 1.30 1.20
C MET A 83 8.07 2.69 1.84
N PRO A 84 8.84 3.75 1.50
CA PRO A 84 8.61 5.07 2.07
C PRO A 84 7.22 5.63 1.75
N LEU A 85 6.71 5.40 0.54
CA LEU A 85 5.37 5.85 0.15
C LEU A 85 4.29 5.12 0.95
N VAL A 86 4.43 3.81 1.13
CA VAL A 86 3.51 3.02 1.95
C VAL A 86 3.49 3.49 3.39
N LEU A 87 4.67 3.72 3.97
CA LEU A 87 4.75 4.27 5.33
C LEU A 87 4.09 5.65 5.42
N GLN A 88 4.21 6.50 4.40
CA GLN A 88 3.48 7.78 4.36
C GLN A 88 1.95 7.58 4.31
N LEU A 89 1.45 6.58 3.57
CA LEU A 89 0.02 6.26 3.54
C LEU A 89 -0.52 5.83 4.91
N LEU A 90 0.26 5.06 5.69
CA LEU A 90 -0.13 4.62 7.04
C LEU A 90 -0.33 5.78 8.01
N HIS A 91 0.42 6.87 7.84
CA HIS A 91 0.37 8.06 8.68
C HIS A 91 -0.63 9.11 8.16
N HIS A 92 -1.36 8.82 7.07
CA HIS A 92 -2.28 9.77 6.46
C HIS A 92 -3.48 10.08 7.36
N SER A 93 -3.98 11.33 7.43
CA SER A 93 -5.13 11.68 8.31
C SER A 93 -6.43 10.94 7.98
N ASN A 94 -6.70 10.71 6.70
CA ASN A 94 -7.84 9.94 6.20
C ASN A 94 -7.68 8.42 6.45
N THR A 95 -8.58 7.82 7.24
CA THR A 95 -8.61 6.40 7.57
C THR A 95 -8.64 5.47 6.35
N ASN A 96 -9.34 5.83 5.27
CA ASN A 96 -9.41 4.99 4.07
C ASN A 96 -8.04 4.88 3.39
N ILE A 97 -7.25 5.96 3.42
CA ILE A 97 -5.90 5.97 2.87
C ILE A 97 -4.95 5.19 3.78
N LYS A 98 -5.08 5.32 5.11
CA LYS A 98 -4.35 4.46 6.06
C LYS A 98 -4.63 2.98 5.81
N TYR A 99 -5.90 2.64 5.63
CA TYR A 99 -6.35 1.28 5.36
C TYR A 99 -5.72 0.74 4.06
N ALA A 100 -5.74 1.53 2.98
CA ALA A 100 -5.05 1.18 1.74
C ALA A 100 -3.54 0.99 1.94
N GLY A 101 -2.92 1.84 2.77
CA GLY A 101 -1.52 1.68 3.18
C GLY A 101 -1.24 0.35 3.91
N LEU A 102 -2.12 -0.08 4.82
CA LEU A 102 -1.99 -1.38 5.50
C LEU A 102 -2.09 -2.54 4.51
N CYS A 103 -3.06 -2.50 3.60
CA CYS A 103 -3.20 -3.50 2.54
C CYS A 103 -1.93 -3.57 1.68
N LEU A 104 -1.42 -2.42 1.25
CA LEU A 104 -0.23 -2.37 0.40
C LEU A 104 1.04 -2.81 1.14
N LEU A 105 1.16 -2.51 2.43
CA LEU A 105 2.25 -2.99 3.26
C LEU A 105 2.24 -4.52 3.35
N GLU A 106 1.07 -5.13 3.58
CA GLU A 106 0.93 -6.58 3.62
C GLU A 106 1.38 -7.23 2.30
N VAL A 107 0.96 -6.67 1.17
CA VAL A 107 1.38 -7.13 -0.16
C VAL A 107 2.89 -7.04 -0.33
N LEU A 108 3.52 -5.92 0.05
CA LEU A 108 4.97 -5.74 -0.02
C LEU A 108 5.73 -6.76 0.85
N LEU A 109 5.34 -6.89 2.13
CA LEU A 109 6.01 -7.80 3.07
C LEU A 109 5.88 -9.25 2.62
N SER A 110 4.69 -9.64 2.15
CA SER A 110 4.44 -10.99 1.62
C SER A 110 5.27 -11.27 0.37
N HIS A 111 5.34 -10.31 -0.57
CA HIS A 111 6.08 -10.47 -1.83
C HIS A 111 7.58 -10.68 -1.57
N TYR A 112 8.18 -9.88 -0.70
CA TYR A 112 9.61 -9.97 -0.37
C TYR A 112 9.92 -10.92 0.80
N LYS A 113 8.91 -11.53 1.42
CA LYS A 113 9.03 -12.38 2.62
C LYS A 113 9.78 -11.68 3.76
N LEU A 114 9.45 -10.41 3.99
CA LEU A 114 10.10 -9.59 5.01
C LEU A 114 9.27 -9.55 6.31
N PRO A 115 9.90 -9.64 7.48
CA PRO A 115 9.23 -9.32 8.74
C PRO A 115 9.05 -7.80 8.88
N LEU A 116 8.11 -7.40 9.74
CA LEU A 116 8.06 -6.02 10.22
C LEU A 116 9.30 -5.71 11.06
N SER A 117 9.82 -4.49 10.93
CA SER A 117 10.81 -3.98 11.90
C SER A 117 10.15 -3.77 13.26
N VAL A 118 10.96 -3.72 14.33
CA VAL A 118 10.45 -3.49 15.70
C VAL A 118 9.67 -2.17 15.80
N GLU A 119 10.17 -1.12 15.15
CA GLU A 119 9.52 0.20 15.10
C GLU A 119 8.20 0.13 14.36
N GLN A 120 8.19 -0.45 13.15
CA GLN A 120 6.96 -0.63 12.37
C GLN A 120 5.92 -1.47 13.11
N GLN A 121 6.37 -2.54 13.79
CA GLN A 121 5.48 -3.39 14.59
C GLN A 121 4.86 -2.60 15.74
N SER A 122 5.64 -1.79 16.47
CA SER A 122 5.13 -0.92 17.54
C SER A 122 4.09 0.08 17.00
N ASP A 123 4.39 0.74 15.88
CA ASP A 123 3.50 1.71 15.25
C ASP A 123 2.18 1.07 14.79
N ILE A 124 2.26 -0.10 14.14
CA ILE A 124 1.09 -0.86 13.70
C ILE A 124 0.29 -1.39 14.89
N MET A 125 0.94 -1.83 15.98
CA MET A 125 0.23 -2.29 17.17
C MET A 125 -0.60 -1.19 17.83
N SER A 126 -0.16 0.08 17.77
CA SER A 126 -0.96 1.20 18.25
C SER A 126 -2.30 1.35 17.49
N SER A 127 -2.34 0.89 16.22
CA SER A 127 -3.53 0.92 15.36
C SER A 127 -4.64 -0.04 15.80
N LEU A 128 -4.36 -1.01 16.69
CA LEU A 128 -5.39 -1.87 17.28
C LEU A 128 -6.38 -1.12 18.19
N GLN A 129 -6.09 0.14 18.56
CA GLN A 129 -6.97 1.00 19.34
C GLN A 129 -7.76 2.00 18.48
N HIS A 130 -7.62 1.93 17.16
CA HIS A 130 -8.28 2.86 16.24
C HIS A 130 -9.82 2.77 16.34
N PRO A 131 -10.59 3.87 16.23
CA PRO A 131 -12.05 3.85 16.38
C PRO A 131 -12.78 3.04 15.30
N ASP A 132 -12.25 3.00 14.07
CA ASP A 132 -12.82 2.23 12.96
C ASP A 132 -12.59 0.71 13.11
N HIS A 133 -13.66 -0.08 13.07
CA HIS A 133 -13.60 -1.54 13.25
C HIS A 133 -12.85 -2.26 12.12
N SER A 134 -13.14 -1.92 10.86
CA SER A 134 -12.51 -2.56 9.69
C SER A 134 -11.01 -2.34 9.67
N PHE A 135 -10.56 -1.14 10.06
CA PHE A 135 -9.15 -0.83 10.21
C PHE A 135 -8.49 -1.70 11.29
N ARG A 136 -9.12 -1.86 12.46
CA ARG A 136 -8.55 -2.73 13.51
C ARG A 136 -8.47 -4.19 13.08
N VAL A 137 -9.50 -4.71 12.39
CA VAL A 137 -9.48 -6.08 11.84
C VAL A 137 -8.31 -6.23 10.86
N LYS A 138 -8.13 -5.26 9.96
CA LYS A 138 -7.04 -5.32 8.99
C LYS A 138 -5.65 -5.24 9.62
N THR A 139 -5.49 -4.39 10.64
CA THR A 139 -4.26 -4.33 11.45
C THR A 139 -3.96 -5.68 12.09
N LEU A 140 -4.98 -6.35 12.64
CA LEU A 140 -4.83 -7.66 13.25
C LEU A 140 -4.40 -8.73 12.24
N GLU A 141 -5.03 -8.75 11.06
CA GLU A 141 -4.65 -9.64 9.96
C GLU A 141 -3.17 -9.49 9.58
N LEU A 142 -2.73 -8.24 9.37
CA LEU A 142 -1.34 -7.94 9.03
C LEU A 142 -0.35 -8.40 10.11
N LEU A 143 -0.66 -8.15 11.39
CA LEU A 143 0.20 -8.59 12.50
C LEU A 143 0.30 -10.12 12.55
N CYS A 144 -0.82 -10.82 12.34
CA CYS A 144 -0.84 -12.27 12.28
C CYS A 144 -0.08 -12.83 11.07
N SER A 145 -0.19 -12.21 9.89
CA SER A 145 0.47 -12.67 8.67
C SER A 145 1.99 -12.44 8.68
N THR A 146 2.45 -11.45 9.45
CA THR A 146 3.88 -11.09 9.57
C THR A 146 4.54 -11.64 10.84
N ALA A 147 3.80 -12.37 11.68
CA ALA A 147 4.30 -12.92 12.93
C ALA A 147 5.46 -13.91 12.70
N THR A 148 6.56 -13.67 13.40
CA THR A 148 7.73 -14.55 13.47
C THR A 148 7.80 -15.23 14.85
N CYS A 149 8.58 -16.30 15.00
CA CYS A 149 8.68 -17.01 16.29
C CYS A 149 9.05 -16.10 17.48
N SER A 150 9.84 -15.04 17.26
CA SER A 150 10.24 -14.08 18.30
C SER A 150 9.17 -13.03 18.62
N SER A 151 8.31 -12.69 17.66
CA SER A 151 7.23 -11.71 17.83
C SER A 151 5.89 -12.35 18.23
N ALA A 152 5.76 -13.68 18.07
CA ALA A 152 4.52 -14.43 18.30
C ALA A 152 3.92 -14.24 19.70
N HIS A 153 4.74 -14.20 20.76
CA HIS A 153 4.26 -13.99 22.13
C HIS A 153 3.70 -12.57 22.34
N ILE A 154 4.34 -11.56 21.76
CA ILE A 154 3.89 -10.16 21.85
C ILE A 154 2.58 -10.01 21.10
N ILE A 155 2.52 -10.51 19.86
CA ILE A 155 1.33 -10.46 19.01
C ILE A 155 0.18 -11.22 19.67
N SER A 156 0.38 -12.43 20.18
CA SER A 156 -0.69 -13.22 20.80
C SER A 156 -1.27 -12.57 22.06
N SER A 157 -0.43 -11.97 22.91
CA SER A 157 -0.90 -11.26 24.11
C SER A 157 -1.81 -10.08 23.77
N GLN A 158 -1.50 -9.37 22.69
CA GLN A 158 -2.21 -8.16 22.26
C GLN A 158 -3.45 -8.51 21.43
N VAL A 159 -3.37 -9.54 20.58
CA VAL A 159 -4.53 -10.17 19.93
C VAL A 159 -5.52 -10.63 20.98
N GLY A 160 -5.07 -11.30 22.05
CA GLY A 160 -5.93 -11.75 23.15
C GLY A 160 -6.62 -10.60 23.88
N CYS A 161 -5.91 -9.51 24.16
CA CYS A 161 -6.48 -8.29 24.74
C CYS A 161 -7.48 -7.61 23.80
N ALA A 162 -7.17 -7.54 22.51
CA ALA A 162 -8.04 -6.93 21.51
C ALA A 162 -9.30 -7.78 21.32
N TYR A 163 -9.19 -9.10 21.15
CA TYR A 163 -10.29 -10.03 20.97
C TYR A 163 -11.29 -9.99 22.13
N LYS A 164 -10.80 -9.94 23.38
CA LYS A 164 -11.66 -9.73 24.56
C LYS A 164 -12.43 -8.41 24.51
N ARG A 165 -11.87 -7.35 23.92
CA ARG A 165 -12.58 -6.07 23.72
C ARG A 165 -13.55 -6.09 22.55
N PHE A 166 -13.27 -6.86 21.50
CA PHE A 166 -14.16 -7.00 20.34
C PHE A 166 -15.42 -7.84 20.63
N ASN A 167 -15.35 -8.80 21.55
CA ASN A 167 -16.45 -9.72 21.88
C ASN A 167 -17.29 -9.30 23.12
N ILE A 168 -17.12 -8.09 23.66
CA ILE A 168 -17.91 -7.55 24.79
C ILE A 168 -18.84 -6.40 24.33
N GLN A 169 -19.13 -6.26 23.04
CA GLN A 169 -20.19 -5.38 22.53
C GLN A 169 -21.30 -6.18 21.86
#